data_AF-A0A1D7TGU8-F1
#
_entry.id   AF-A0A1D7TGU8-F1
#
_cell.length_a   1.000
_cell.length_b   1.000
_cell.length_c   1.000
_cell.angle_alpha   90.00
_cell.angle_beta   90.00
_cell.angle_gamma   90.00
#
_symmetry.space_group_name_H-M   'P 1'
#
loop_
_entity.id
_entity.type
_entity.pdbx_description
1 polymer ?
#
loop_
_entity_poly.entity_id
_entity_poly.type
_entity_poly.pdbx_seq_one_letter_code
_entity_poly.pdbx_strand_id
1 'polypeptide(L)'
;MRELKILAIVIFFTAVVYWGVEPFAHSQMHPHVAPADFAFKDLGVNAKKGDAAKGAETFLNAGCIGCHGVSSQGMAAPMDNASASASFGVVPPDLSTAGAIYDKNFLAALIKDPTKALKVEHKFNESRPHPMIAFFGLGGDLDQEVADIVAYLQSIAPVTPLDDKQVYADACQRCHDIKYDKVMSTTDKTALMAYMGTLPPDLSMMIRSKGAEYLTTFINNPQKQLAGTSMPRVGLNEKAQNQVVAYMEKVGDRKKAEREDLGYKLIGYMVLFTLLAYAWKVKIWREVH
;
A
#
# COMPACT_ATOMS: atom_id res chain seq x y z
N MET A 1 21.10 46.66 19.05
CA MET A 1 21.89 45.40 19.22
C MET A 1 21.27 44.38 20.17
N ARG A 2 20.68 44.75 21.33
CA ARG A 2 20.10 43.80 22.30
C ARG A 2 19.04 42.86 21.69
N GLU A 3 18.24 43.38 20.78
CA GLU A 3 17.11 42.66 20.20
C GLU A 3 17.52 41.72 19.07
N LEU A 4 18.56 42.06 18.30
CA LEU A 4 19.19 41.14 17.36
C LEU A 4 19.85 39.96 18.09
N LYS A 5 20.40 40.21 19.29
CA LYS A 5 20.89 39.13 20.17
C LYS A 5 19.73 38.23 20.64
N ILE A 6 18.59 38.81 21.01
CA ILE A 6 17.39 38.04 21.38
C ILE A 6 16.87 37.23 20.17
N LEU A 7 16.78 37.83 18.99
CA LEU A 7 16.38 37.14 17.76
C LEU A 7 17.34 35.99 17.42
N ALA A 8 18.66 36.22 17.53
CA ALA A 8 19.66 35.18 17.30
C ALA A 8 19.52 34.03 18.30
N ILE A 9 19.21 34.31 19.57
CA ILE A 9 18.94 33.28 20.59
C ILE A 9 17.68 32.47 20.22
N VAL A 10 16.60 33.14 19.81
CA VAL A 10 15.36 32.46 19.38
C VAL A 10 15.62 31.60 18.16
N ILE A 11 16.27 32.15 17.11
CA ILE A 11 16.64 31.39 15.91
C ILE A 11 17.51 30.18 16.28
N PHE A 12 18.49 30.36 17.16
CA PHE A 12 19.35 29.28 17.61
C PHE A 12 18.54 28.16 18.28
N PHE A 13 17.69 28.47 19.26
CA PHE A 13 16.90 27.43 19.94
C PHE A 13 15.85 26.80 19.01
N THR A 14 15.22 27.57 18.11
CA THR A 14 14.33 27.02 17.07
C THR A 14 15.10 26.07 16.15
N ALA A 15 16.30 26.45 15.70
CA ALA A 15 17.16 25.60 14.87
C ALA A 15 17.60 24.33 15.62
N VAL A 16 17.98 24.42 16.89
CA VAL A 16 18.31 23.26 17.73
C VAL A 16 17.12 22.32 17.88
N VAL A 17 15.91 22.85 18.06
CA VAL A 17 14.70 22.03 18.11
C VAL A 17 14.46 21.35 16.75
N TYR A 18 14.51 22.09 15.65
CA TYR A 18 14.15 21.59 14.32
C TYR A 18 15.21 20.65 13.69
N TRP A 19 16.49 20.89 13.95
CA TRP A 19 17.60 20.08 13.39
C TRP A 19 18.24 19.12 14.39
N GLY A 20 17.95 19.25 15.69
CA GLY A 20 18.49 18.38 16.73
C GLY A 20 17.39 17.54 17.38
N VAL A 21 16.50 18.20 18.13
CA VAL A 21 15.49 17.52 18.96
C VAL A 21 14.47 16.76 18.12
N GLU A 22 13.91 17.38 17.08
CA GLU A 22 12.87 16.78 16.23
C GLU A 22 13.40 15.58 15.44
N PRO A 23 14.56 15.64 14.74
CA PRO A 23 15.12 14.47 14.06
C PRO A 23 15.47 13.35 15.03
N PHE A 24 16.01 13.68 16.21
CA PHE A 24 16.28 12.68 17.24
C PHE A 24 14.98 12.03 17.73
N ALA A 25 13.96 12.83 18.08
CA ALA A 25 12.67 12.32 18.52
C ALA A 25 12.01 11.46 17.45
N HIS A 26 12.06 11.86 16.18
CA HIS A 26 11.57 11.06 15.05
C HIS A 26 12.38 9.76 14.88
N SER A 27 13.70 9.77 15.08
CA SER A 27 14.50 8.54 15.03
C SER A 27 14.13 7.53 16.12
N GLN A 28 13.72 8.03 17.31
CA GLN A 28 13.33 7.19 18.44
C GLN A 28 11.88 6.68 18.32
N MET A 29 10.96 7.53 17.87
CA MET A 29 9.54 7.20 17.75
C MET A 29 9.19 6.49 16.44
N HIS A 30 10.00 6.70 15.40
CA HIS A 30 9.86 6.07 14.08
C HIS A 30 11.21 5.45 13.68
N PRO A 31 11.53 4.26 14.22
CA PRO A 31 12.72 3.53 13.84
C PRO A 31 12.78 3.38 12.32
N HIS A 32 13.95 3.64 11.74
CA HIS A 32 14.11 3.48 10.30
C HIS A 32 13.88 2.02 9.92
N VAL A 33 12.91 1.79 9.03
CA VAL A 33 12.60 0.44 8.54
C VAL A 33 13.38 0.18 7.26
N ALA A 34 13.78 -1.07 7.06
CA ALA A 34 14.38 -1.47 5.79
C ALA A 34 13.43 -1.17 4.61
N PRO A 35 13.95 -0.74 3.45
CA PRO A 35 13.14 -0.35 2.29
C PRO A 35 12.25 -1.51 1.81
N ALA A 36 11.29 -1.17 0.94
CA ALA A 36 10.43 -2.16 0.29
C ALA A 36 11.29 -3.15 -0.51
N ASP A 37 10.95 -4.43 -0.44
CA ASP A 37 11.59 -5.48 -1.22
C ASP A 37 10.62 -6.00 -2.27
N PHE A 38 10.77 -5.50 -3.50
CA PHE A 38 9.94 -5.91 -4.64
C PHE A 38 10.40 -7.22 -5.29
N ALA A 39 11.54 -7.78 -4.85
CA ALA A 39 11.97 -9.12 -5.26
C ALA A 39 11.44 -10.21 -4.32
N PHE A 40 10.83 -9.83 -3.19
CA PHE A 40 10.28 -10.72 -2.16
C PHE A 40 11.26 -11.84 -1.77
N LYS A 41 12.50 -11.47 -1.48
CA LYS A 41 13.62 -12.41 -1.28
C LYS A 41 13.36 -13.38 -0.12
N ASP A 42 12.51 -13.01 0.83
CA ASP A 42 12.12 -13.84 1.96
C ASP A 42 11.21 -15.03 1.58
N LEU A 43 10.62 -15.02 0.38
CA LEU A 43 9.70 -16.06 -0.09
C LEU A 43 10.39 -17.16 -0.93
N GLY A 44 11.67 -16.96 -1.27
CA GLY A 44 12.40 -17.84 -2.18
C GLY A 44 11.98 -17.66 -3.65
N VAL A 45 12.65 -18.39 -4.54
CA VAL A 45 12.41 -18.31 -5.99
C VAL A 45 11.97 -19.68 -6.49
N ASN A 46 10.89 -19.71 -7.26
CA ASN A 46 10.54 -20.89 -8.05
C ASN A 46 11.34 -20.85 -9.36
N ALA A 47 12.26 -21.80 -9.54
CA ALA A 47 13.14 -21.87 -10.70
C ALA A 47 12.52 -22.61 -11.90
N LYS A 48 11.32 -23.19 -11.75
CA LYS A 48 10.63 -23.91 -12.81
C LYS A 48 10.15 -22.94 -13.88
N LYS A 49 10.19 -23.38 -15.14
CA LYS A 49 9.61 -22.63 -16.26
C LYS A 49 8.17 -23.08 -16.44
N GLY A 50 7.23 -22.18 -16.23
CA GLY A 50 5.81 -22.47 -16.37
C GLY A 50 5.35 -22.60 -17.82
N ASP A 51 4.32 -23.43 -18.02
CA ASP A 51 3.55 -23.59 -19.25
C ASP A 51 2.12 -23.07 -19.02
N ALA A 52 1.74 -22.03 -19.76
CA ALA A 52 0.44 -21.38 -19.58
C ALA A 52 -0.76 -22.27 -19.94
N ALA A 53 -0.61 -23.21 -20.90
CA ALA A 53 -1.70 -24.11 -21.28
C ALA A 53 -1.96 -25.13 -20.16
N LYS A 54 -0.90 -25.75 -19.64
CA LYS A 54 -0.99 -26.62 -18.46
C LYS A 54 -1.43 -25.85 -17.22
N GLY A 55 -1.03 -24.59 -17.12
CA GLY A 55 -1.43 -23.69 -16.04
C GLY A 55 -2.93 -23.46 -16.01
N ALA A 56 -3.55 -23.28 -17.17
CA ALA A 56 -5.01 -23.15 -17.27
C ALA A 56 -5.71 -24.42 -16.80
N GLU A 57 -5.25 -25.59 -17.24
CA GLU A 57 -5.80 -26.88 -16.80
C GLU A 57 -5.63 -27.09 -15.29
N THR A 58 -4.41 -26.85 -14.77
CA THR A 58 -4.09 -26.96 -13.35
C THR A 58 -4.95 -26.01 -12.53
N PHE A 59 -5.09 -24.76 -12.96
CA PHE A 59 -5.89 -23.74 -12.26
C PHE A 59 -7.37 -24.13 -12.15
N LEU A 60 -7.94 -24.70 -13.21
CA LEU A 60 -9.32 -25.19 -13.21
C LEU A 60 -9.48 -26.44 -12.34
N ASN A 61 -8.58 -27.42 -12.49
CA ASN A 61 -8.63 -28.68 -11.74
C ASN A 61 -8.31 -28.51 -10.25
N ALA A 62 -7.51 -27.50 -9.90
CA ALA A 62 -7.27 -27.09 -8.51
C ALA A 62 -8.48 -26.41 -7.85
N GLY A 63 -9.55 -26.14 -8.61
CA GLY A 63 -10.77 -25.53 -8.10
C GLY A 63 -10.62 -24.04 -7.77
N CYS A 64 -9.62 -23.34 -8.34
CA CYS A 64 -9.39 -21.92 -8.05
C CYS A 64 -10.61 -21.06 -8.38
N ILE A 65 -11.36 -21.42 -9.43
CA ILE A 65 -12.61 -20.76 -9.83
C ILE A 65 -13.77 -20.95 -8.84
N GLY A 66 -13.63 -21.86 -7.88
CA GLY A 66 -14.60 -22.06 -6.79
C GLY A 66 -14.65 -20.88 -5.82
N CYS A 67 -13.62 -20.03 -5.81
CA CYS A 67 -13.57 -18.80 -5.04
C CYS A 67 -13.28 -17.56 -5.90
N HIS A 68 -12.45 -17.69 -6.93
CA HIS A 68 -11.95 -16.56 -7.71
C HIS A 68 -12.72 -16.38 -9.03
N GLY A 69 -13.01 -15.12 -9.37
CA GLY A 69 -13.38 -14.74 -10.73
C GLY A 69 -12.15 -14.60 -11.64
N VAL A 70 -12.35 -14.78 -12.94
CA VAL A 70 -11.38 -14.46 -13.99
C VAL A 70 -12.15 -13.85 -15.17
N SER A 71 -12.67 -12.64 -14.96
CA SER A 71 -13.57 -11.96 -15.88
C SER A 71 -13.02 -11.81 -17.30
N SER A 72 -11.70 -11.61 -17.45
CA SER A 72 -11.01 -11.56 -18.76
C SER A 72 -11.16 -12.83 -19.58
N GLN A 73 -11.41 -13.97 -18.93
CA GLN A 73 -11.62 -15.28 -19.55
C GLN A 73 -13.11 -15.69 -19.55
N GLY A 74 -14.02 -14.76 -19.27
CA GLY A 74 -15.46 -15.03 -19.21
C GLY A 74 -15.89 -15.85 -18.00
N MET A 75 -15.02 -16.01 -17.00
CA MET A 75 -15.33 -16.72 -15.75
C MET A 75 -15.75 -15.72 -14.68
N ALA A 76 -17.04 -15.61 -14.43
CA ALA A 76 -17.57 -14.75 -13.37
C ALA A 76 -17.19 -15.28 -11.98
N ALA A 77 -17.19 -14.39 -10.98
CA ALA A 77 -17.08 -14.80 -9.59
C ALA A 77 -18.23 -15.77 -9.24
N PRO A 78 -17.95 -16.83 -8.46
CA PRO A 78 -18.92 -17.90 -8.18
C PRO A 78 -20.10 -17.46 -7.30
N MET A 79 -19.98 -16.29 -6.65
CA MET A 79 -21.02 -15.70 -5.80
C MET A 79 -20.88 -14.18 -5.78
N ASP A 80 -21.95 -13.49 -5.36
CA ASP A 80 -21.94 -12.04 -5.18
C ASP A 80 -21.08 -11.61 -3.97
N ASN A 81 -20.78 -10.32 -3.89
CA ASN A 81 -19.92 -9.74 -2.84
C ASN A 81 -20.47 -9.96 -1.42
N ALA A 82 -21.78 -9.91 -1.21
CA ALA A 82 -22.37 -10.07 0.12
C ALA A 82 -22.24 -11.52 0.59
N SER A 83 -22.56 -12.46 -0.30
CA SER A 83 -22.38 -13.91 -0.07
C SER A 83 -20.91 -14.25 0.19
N ALA A 84 -19.99 -13.75 -0.66
CA ALA A 84 -18.55 -13.96 -0.47
C ALA A 84 -18.02 -13.38 0.85
N SER A 85 -18.49 -12.18 1.22
CA SER A 85 -18.13 -11.56 2.50
C SER A 85 -18.58 -12.42 3.69
N ALA A 86 -19.80 -12.95 3.64
CA ALA A 86 -20.32 -13.80 4.70
C ALA A 86 -19.56 -15.14 4.79
N SER A 87 -19.19 -15.74 3.67
CA SER A 87 -18.49 -17.03 3.62
C SER A 87 -17.01 -16.94 4.00
N PHE A 88 -16.32 -15.91 3.54
CA PHE A 88 -14.85 -15.85 3.63
C PHE A 88 -14.33 -14.71 4.51
N GLY A 89 -15.21 -13.83 4.97
CA GLY A 89 -14.86 -12.60 5.71
C GLY A 89 -14.31 -11.47 4.83
N VAL A 90 -13.87 -11.79 3.61
CA VAL A 90 -13.37 -10.87 2.59
C VAL A 90 -13.77 -11.39 1.20
N VAL A 91 -14.12 -10.49 0.29
CA VAL A 91 -14.41 -10.86 -1.10
C VAL A 91 -13.13 -11.38 -1.78
N PRO A 92 -13.12 -12.59 -2.36
CA PRO A 92 -11.99 -13.06 -3.17
C PRO A 92 -11.73 -12.13 -4.36
N PRO A 93 -10.46 -11.92 -4.75
CA PRO A 93 -10.13 -11.09 -5.91
C PRO A 93 -10.51 -11.78 -7.22
N ASP A 94 -10.88 -10.97 -8.21
CA ASP A 94 -10.77 -11.35 -9.61
C ASP A 94 -9.28 -11.43 -9.99
N LEU A 95 -8.88 -12.48 -10.69
CA LEU A 95 -7.48 -12.76 -11.00
C LEU A 95 -7.06 -12.33 -12.42
N SER A 96 -7.93 -11.65 -13.16
CA SER A 96 -7.65 -11.22 -14.55
C SER A 96 -6.41 -10.36 -14.68
N THR A 97 -6.10 -9.56 -13.65
CA THR A 97 -4.94 -8.66 -13.63
C THR A 97 -3.79 -9.17 -12.77
N ALA A 98 -3.94 -10.35 -12.14
CA ALA A 98 -3.01 -10.84 -11.14
C ALA A 98 -1.58 -10.98 -11.70
N GLY A 99 -1.44 -11.52 -12.91
CA GLY A 99 -0.15 -11.66 -13.59
C GLY A 99 0.51 -10.34 -14.02
N ALA A 100 -0.25 -9.23 -14.07
CA ALA A 100 0.28 -7.89 -14.37
C ALA A 100 0.70 -7.12 -13.11
N ILE A 101 -0.04 -7.26 -11.99
CA ILE A 101 0.14 -6.37 -10.82
C ILE A 101 0.96 -6.99 -9.69
N TYR A 102 0.97 -8.32 -9.56
CA TYR A 102 1.70 -9.00 -8.50
C TYR A 102 3.07 -9.47 -8.98
N ASP A 103 4.03 -9.55 -8.04
CA ASP A 103 5.31 -10.20 -8.33
C ASP A 103 5.14 -11.72 -8.49
N LYS A 104 5.93 -12.33 -9.39
CA LYS A 104 5.82 -13.76 -9.70
C LYS A 104 6.22 -14.66 -8.53
N ASN A 105 7.23 -14.26 -7.74
CA ASN A 105 7.69 -15.06 -6.59
C ASN A 105 6.67 -14.94 -5.47
N PHE A 106 6.09 -13.74 -5.29
CA PHE A 106 4.96 -13.56 -4.40
C PHE A 106 3.76 -14.42 -4.79
N LEU A 107 3.34 -14.44 -6.06
CA LEU A 107 2.23 -15.27 -6.52
C LEU A 107 2.50 -16.77 -6.27
N ALA A 108 3.70 -17.25 -6.64
CA ALA A 108 4.07 -18.64 -6.41
C ALA A 108 4.06 -19.01 -4.92
N ALA A 109 4.55 -18.10 -4.05
CA ALA A 109 4.53 -18.30 -2.61
C ALA A 109 3.11 -18.22 -2.03
N LEU A 110 2.27 -17.29 -2.52
CA LEU A 110 0.89 -17.13 -2.09
C LEU A 110 0.05 -18.38 -2.39
N ILE A 111 0.26 -19.00 -3.56
CA ILE A 111 -0.44 -20.24 -3.92
C ILE A 111 0.00 -21.40 -3.01
N LYS A 112 1.28 -21.49 -2.65
CA LYS A 112 1.82 -22.57 -1.81
C LYS A 112 1.55 -22.40 -0.32
N ASP A 113 1.69 -21.18 0.19
CA ASP A 113 1.58 -20.86 1.61
C ASP A 113 1.03 -19.43 1.79
N PRO A 114 -0.31 -19.28 1.79
CA PRO A 114 -0.95 -17.98 1.84
C PRO A 114 -0.59 -17.18 3.10
N THR A 115 -0.53 -17.83 4.27
CA THR A 115 -0.28 -17.13 5.53
C THR A 115 1.12 -16.56 5.61
N LYS A 116 2.12 -17.30 5.11
CA LYS A 116 3.50 -16.86 5.05
C LYS A 116 3.71 -15.78 4.00
N ALA A 117 3.16 -15.96 2.80
CA ALA A 117 3.27 -14.98 1.73
C ALA A 117 2.67 -13.63 2.13
N LEU A 118 1.50 -13.64 2.79
CA LEU A 118 0.80 -12.44 3.25
C LEU A 118 1.32 -11.89 4.59
N LYS A 119 2.24 -12.59 5.27
CA LYS A 119 2.76 -12.26 6.61
C LYS A 119 1.67 -12.15 7.69
N VAL A 120 0.75 -13.12 7.72
CA VAL A 120 -0.38 -13.17 8.65
C VAL A 120 -0.42 -14.46 9.48
N GLU A 121 0.72 -15.16 9.63
CA GLU A 121 0.87 -16.36 10.46
C GLU A 121 0.53 -16.12 11.94
N HIS A 122 0.69 -14.88 12.42
CA HIS A 122 0.28 -14.49 13.78
C HIS A 122 -1.25 -14.45 13.97
N LYS A 123 -2.02 -14.44 12.88
CA LYS A 123 -3.48 -14.33 12.86
C LYS A 123 -4.18 -15.64 12.53
N PHE A 124 -3.59 -16.47 11.68
CA PHE A 124 -4.17 -17.71 11.19
C PHE A 124 -3.33 -18.92 11.60
N ASN A 125 -4.01 -19.99 12.03
CA ASN A 125 -3.41 -21.22 12.52
C ASN A 125 -4.37 -22.41 12.28
N GLU A 126 -4.04 -23.59 12.79
CA GLU A 126 -4.87 -24.80 12.61
C GLU A 126 -6.31 -24.65 13.12
N SER A 127 -6.52 -23.88 14.20
CA SER A 127 -7.86 -23.63 14.77
C SER A 127 -8.59 -22.46 14.09
N ARG A 128 -7.87 -21.61 13.36
CA ARG A 128 -8.41 -20.49 12.58
C ARG A 128 -7.72 -20.45 11.21
N PRO A 129 -8.13 -21.32 10.27
CA PRO A 129 -7.46 -21.42 8.97
C PRO A 129 -7.67 -20.15 8.14
N HIS A 130 -6.72 -19.90 7.25
CA HIS A 130 -6.83 -18.83 6.27
C HIS A 130 -7.88 -19.19 5.20
N PRO A 131 -8.77 -18.26 4.77
CA PRO A 131 -9.83 -18.57 3.80
C PRO A 131 -9.32 -19.03 2.42
N MET A 132 -8.21 -18.48 1.97
CA MET A 132 -7.46 -19.04 0.85
C MET A 132 -6.60 -20.18 1.40
N ILE A 133 -6.92 -21.41 1.02
CA ILE A 133 -6.18 -22.61 1.40
C ILE A 133 -4.88 -22.73 0.58
N ALA A 134 -3.89 -23.42 1.13
CA ALA A 134 -2.69 -23.77 0.40
C ALA A 134 -3.01 -24.76 -0.73
N PHE A 135 -2.36 -24.57 -1.89
CA PHE A 135 -2.41 -25.54 -2.98
C PHE A 135 -1.40 -26.66 -2.71
N PHE A 136 -1.90 -27.89 -2.55
CA PHE A 136 -1.10 -29.07 -2.23
C PHE A 136 -0.66 -29.89 -3.46
N GLY A 137 -1.01 -29.42 -4.66
CA GLY A 137 -0.69 -30.07 -5.92
C GLY A 137 -1.78 -31.03 -6.42
N LEU A 138 -1.69 -31.41 -7.69
CA LEU A 138 -2.58 -32.36 -8.38
C LEU A 138 -1.94 -33.73 -8.60
N GLY A 139 -0.88 -34.03 -7.85
CA GLY A 139 -0.15 -35.30 -7.90
C GLY A 139 1.13 -35.28 -8.74
N GLY A 140 1.46 -34.14 -9.37
CA GLY A 140 2.73 -33.91 -10.05
C GLY A 140 3.79 -33.24 -9.16
N ASP A 141 4.73 -32.56 -9.81
CA ASP A 141 5.71 -31.69 -9.16
C ASP A 141 5.04 -30.37 -8.78
N LEU A 142 4.83 -30.13 -7.47
CA LEU A 142 4.16 -28.94 -6.95
C LEU A 142 4.79 -27.63 -7.46
N ASP A 143 6.12 -27.54 -7.51
CA ASP A 143 6.77 -26.32 -7.97
C ASP A 143 6.54 -26.10 -9.47
N GLN A 144 6.46 -27.18 -10.26
CA GLN A 144 6.12 -27.07 -11.68
C GLN A 144 4.66 -26.64 -11.86
N GLU A 145 3.72 -27.28 -11.17
CA GLU A 145 2.29 -26.94 -11.24
C GLU A 145 2.01 -25.49 -10.84
N VAL A 146 2.67 -25.01 -9.78
CA VAL A 146 2.59 -23.60 -9.36
C VAL A 146 3.20 -22.67 -10.40
N ALA A 147 4.33 -23.03 -11.01
CA ALA A 147 4.92 -22.24 -12.08
C ALA A 147 4.01 -22.16 -13.30
N ASP A 148 3.34 -23.26 -13.64
CA ASP A 148 2.35 -23.33 -14.72
C ASP A 148 1.15 -22.39 -14.42
N ILE A 149 0.58 -22.43 -13.21
CA ILE A 149 -0.50 -21.51 -12.80
C ILE A 149 -0.06 -20.05 -12.92
N VAL A 150 1.14 -19.71 -12.43
CA VAL A 150 1.66 -18.33 -12.53
C VAL A 150 1.84 -17.92 -13.99
N ALA A 151 2.36 -18.82 -14.85
CA ALA A 151 2.49 -18.56 -16.28
C ALA A 151 1.12 -18.35 -16.95
N TYR A 152 0.09 -19.09 -16.55
CA TYR A 152 -1.28 -18.88 -17.01
C TYR A 152 -1.80 -17.50 -16.61
N LEU A 153 -1.70 -17.11 -15.33
CA LEU A 153 -2.13 -15.79 -14.85
C LEU A 153 -1.40 -14.63 -15.57
N GLN A 154 -0.12 -14.83 -15.93
CA GLN A 154 0.65 -13.88 -16.73
C GLN A 154 0.19 -13.85 -18.19
N SER A 155 -0.20 -14.99 -18.77
CA SER A 155 -0.66 -15.07 -20.17
C SER A 155 -2.00 -14.38 -20.41
N ILE A 156 -2.87 -14.34 -19.40
CA ILE A 156 -4.18 -13.69 -19.47
C ILE A 156 -4.15 -12.22 -19.01
N ALA A 157 -2.99 -11.75 -18.56
CA ALA A 157 -2.85 -10.40 -18.06
C ALA A 157 -3.13 -9.36 -19.18
N PRO A 158 -3.74 -8.21 -18.87
CA PRO A 158 -4.09 -7.23 -19.88
C PRO A 158 -2.86 -6.73 -20.65
N VAL A 159 -2.96 -6.72 -21.98
CA VAL A 159 -1.92 -6.16 -22.86
C VAL A 159 -1.90 -4.63 -22.77
N THR A 160 -3.07 -4.02 -22.58
CA THR A 160 -3.20 -2.57 -22.37
C THR A 160 -2.76 -2.22 -20.95
N PRO A 161 -1.95 -1.15 -20.76
CA PRO A 161 -1.57 -0.68 -19.43
C PRO A 161 -2.81 -0.39 -18.57
N LEU A 162 -2.83 -0.96 -17.38
CA LEU A 162 -3.82 -0.66 -16.35
C LEU A 162 -3.62 0.78 -15.86
N ASP A 163 -4.72 1.51 -15.70
CA ASP A 163 -4.68 2.81 -15.03
C ASP A 163 -4.52 2.65 -13.51
N ASP A 164 -4.09 3.73 -12.85
CA ASP A 164 -3.75 3.69 -11.42
C ASP A 164 -4.95 3.36 -10.52
N LYS A 165 -6.16 3.75 -10.94
CA LYS A 165 -7.40 3.48 -10.20
C LYS A 165 -7.78 2.00 -10.30
N GLN A 166 -7.62 1.39 -11.47
CA GLN A 166 -7.86 -0.04 -11.66
C GLN A 166 -6.87 -0.88 -10.86
N VAL A 167 -5.58 -0.51 -10.84
CA VAL A 167 -4.59 -1.20 -9.99
C VAL A 167 -4.97 -1.11 -8.51
N TYR A 168 -5.43 0.07 -8.05
CA TYR A 168 -5.97 0.21 -6.69
C TYR A 168 -7.21 -0.67 -6.45
N ALA A 169 -8.13 -0.72 -7.40
CA ALA A 169 -9.35 -1.52 -7.30
C ALA A 169 -9.02 -3.00 -7.08
N ASP A 170 -8.11 -3.55 -7.89
CA ASP A 170 -7.75 -4.97 -7.84
C ASP A 170 -6.93 -5.30 -6.57
N ALA A 171 -6.03 -4.39 -6.18
CA ALA A 171 -5.10 -4.63 -5.09
C ALA A 171 -5.68 -4.36 -3.69
N CYS A 172 -6.44 -3.26 -3.54
CA CYS A 172 -6.71 -2.65 -2.22
C CYS A 172 -8.20 -2.46 -1.92
N GLN A 173 -9.04 -2.25 -2.94
CA GLN A 173 -10.44 -1.87 -2.74
C GLN A 173 -11.23 -2.92 -1.96
N ARG A 174 -10.89 -4.21 -2.03
CA ARG A 174 -11.60 -5.26 -1.27
C ARG A 174 -11.66 -5.02 0.24
N CYS A 175 -10.73 -4.23 0.78
CA CYS A 175 -10.70 -3.88 2.20
C CYS A 175 -10.87 -2.38 2.46
N HIS A 176 -10.51 -1.53 1.50
CA HIS A 176 -10.35 -0.10 1.75
C HIS A 176 -11.29 0.79 0.94
N ASP A 177 -11.91 1.74 1.65
CA ASP A 177 -12.60 2.87 1.04
C ASP A 177 -11.58 3.93 0.56
N ILE A 178 -11.87 4.59 -0.55
CA ILE A 178 -11.37 5.93 -0.92
C ILE A 178 -12.61 6.80 -1.17
N LYS A 179 -13.21 7.28 -0.08
CA LYS A 179 -14.45 8.08 -0.09
C LYS A 179 -14.33 9.35 -0.93
N TYR A 180 -13.16 9.98 -0.96
CA TYR A 180 -12.98 11.22 -1.75
C TYR A 180 -13.14 10.99 -3.24
N ASP A 181 -12.92 9.75 -3.73
CA ASP A 181 -13.18 9.35 -5.11
C ASP A 181 -14.39 8.40 -5.25
N LYS A 182 -15.22 8.32 -4.21
CA LYS A 182 -16.43 7.47 -4.14
C LYS A 182 -16.15 5.98 -4.41
N VAL A 183 -14.93 5.53 -4.15
CA VAL A 183 -14.57 4.11 -4.23
C VAL A 183 -14.81 3.51 -2.85
N MET A 184 -15.70 2.52 -2.79
CA MET A 184 -16.08 1.86 -1.54
C MET A 184 -15.58 0.42 -1.55
N SER A 185 -15.28 -0.10 -0.36
CA SER A 185 -14.91 -1.49 -0.17
C SER A 185 -16.01 -2.41 -0.69
N THR A 186 -15.60 -3.43 -1.44
CA THR A 186 -16.52 -4.45 -1.97
C THR A 186 -16.93 -5.46 -0.90
N THR A 187 -16.11 -5.62 0.14
CA THR A 187 -16.45 -6.49 1.29
C THR A 187 -17.40 -5.78 2.24
N ASP A 188 -18.42 -6.51 2.71
CA ASP A 188 -19.30 -6.05 3.79
C ASP A 188 -18.49 -5.63 5.03
N LYS A 189 -18.88 -4.51 5.65
CA LYS A 189 -18.10 -3.92 6.74
C LYS A 189 -18.13 -4.75 8.02
N THR A 190 -19.23 -5.47 8.28
CA THR A 190 -19.35 -6.32 9.47
C THR A 190 -18.48 -7.56 9.31
N ALA A 191 -18.57 -8.22 8.15
CA ALA A 191 -17.70 -9.34 7.81
C ALA A 191 -16.22 -8.95 7.82
N LEU A 192 -15.89 -7.81 7.22
CA LEU A 192 -14.53 -7.30 7.15
C LEU A 192 -13.98 -6.97 8.54
N MET A 193 -14.78 -6.37 9.44
CA MET A 193 -14.37 -6.11 10.82
C MET A 193 -14.12 -7.41 11.59
N ALA A 194 -14.97 -8.43 11.43
CA ALA A 194 -14.75 -9.75 12.03
C ALA A 194 -13.49 -10.44 11.47
N TYR A 195 -13.24 -10.29 10.17
CA TYR A 195 -12.06 -10.81 9.51
C TYR A 195 -10.78 -10.10 9.96
N MET A 196 -10.76 -8.77 10.00
CA MET A 196 -9.57 -7.95 10.27
C MET A 196 -9.36 -7.64 11.75
N GLY A 197 -10.37 -7.84 12.61
CA GLY A 197 -10.38 -7.44 14.02
C GLY A 197 -10.66 -5.95 14.24
N THR A 198 -10.44 -5.12 13.22
CA THR A 198 -10.79 -3.69 13.18
C THR A 198 -11.22 -3.34 11.77
N LEU A 199 -12.05 -2.30 11.62
CA LEU A 199 -12.41 -1.83 10.29
C LEU A 199 -11.19 -1.18 9.62
N PRO A 200 -10.77 -1.62 8.42
CA PRO A 200 -9.67 -0.98 7.70
C PRO A 200 -9.95 0.51 7.46
N PRO A 201 -8.93 1.39 7.56
CA PRO A 201 -9.11 2.82 7.42
C PRO A 201 -9.51 3.20 6.00
N ASP A 202 -10.22 4.32 5.89
CA ASP A 202 -10.37 5.04 4.62
C ASP A 202 -9.02 5.61 4.17
N LEU A 203 -8.67 5.36 2.91
CA LEU A 203 -7.36 5.71 2.36
C LEU A 203 -7.31 7.11 1.75
N SER A 204 -8.43 7.85 1.72
CA SER A 204 -8.52 9.15 1.03
C SER A 204 -7.46 10.14 1.48
N MET A 205 -7.10 10.16 2.76
CA MET A 205 -6.12 11.10 3.33
C MET A 205 -4.81 10.45 3.77
N MET A 206 -4.64 9.15 3.53
CA MET A 206 -3.49 8.40 4.08
C MET A 206 -2.15 8.83 3.48
N ILE A 207 -2.14 9.25 2.21
CA ILE A 207 -0.93 9.81 1.59
C ILE A 207 -0.46 11.09 2.29
N ARG A 208 -1.38 11.95 2.75
CA ARG A 208 -1.05 13.20 3.45
C ARG A 208 -0.68 12.96 4.90
N SER A 209 -1.31 11.99 5.57
CA SER A 209 -1.07 11.72 6.98
C SER A 209 0.17 10.86 7.24
N LYS A 210 0.56 10.01 6.29
CA LYS A 210 1.69 9.07 6.44
C LYS A 210 2.85 9.31 5.46
N GLY A 211 2.60 9.93 4.32
CA GLY A 211 3.61 10.11 3.28
C GLY A 211 3.85 8.87 2.41
N ALA A 212 4.45 9.08 1.24
CA ALA A 212 4.66 8.04 0.23
C ALA A 212 5.62 6.93 0.71
N GLU A 213 6.69 7.28 1.43
CA GLU A 213 7.67 6.28 1.90
C GLU A 213 7.08 5.31 2.93
N TYR A 214 6.32 5.83 3.89
CA TYR A 214 5.61 4.98 4.86
C TYR A 214 4.66 4.03 4.13
N LEU A 215 3.84 4.54 3.20
CA LEU A 215 2.89 3.71 2.47
C LEU A 215 3.59 2.66 1.61
N THR A 216 4.71 3.02 0.98
CA THR A 216 5.50 2.09 0.15
C THR A 216 6.02 0.91 0.97
N THR A 217 6.56 1.17 2.14
CA THR A 217 7.05 0.12 3.04
C THR A 217 5.91 -0.66 3.71
N PHE A 218 4.81 0.03 4.05
CA PHE A 218 3.64 -0.58 4.67
C PHE A 218 2.89 -1.53 3.73
N ILE A 219 2.62 -1.13 2.48
CA ILE A 219 1.95 -1.98 1.49
C ILE A 219 2.80 -3.22 1.16
N ASN A 220 4.12 -3.06 1.06
CA ASN A 220 5.05 -4.15 0.74
C ASN A 220 5.27 -5.11 1.93
N ASN A 221 5.33 -4.60 3.16
CA ASN A 221 5.45 -5.42 4.36
C ASN A 221 4.87 -4.68 5.59
N PRO A 222 3.57 -4.89 5.88
CA PRO A 222 2.90 -4.18 6.97
C PRO A 222 3.54 -4.40 8.34
N GLN A 223 4.12 -5.59 8.55
CA GLN A 223 4.73 -5.98 9.82
C GLN A 223 5.98 -5.15 10.17
N LYS A 224 6.63 -4.50 9.19
CA LYS A 224 7.75 -3.58 9.46
C LYS A 224 7.32 -2.29 10.14
N GLN A 225 6.13 -1.80 9.84
CA GLN A 225 5.62 -0.53 10.37
C GLN A 225 4.66 -0.74 11.54
N LEU A 226 3.89 -1.83 11.53
CA LEU A 226 2.93 -2.16 12.57
C LEU A 226 2.94 -3.68 12.80
N ALA A 227 3.79 -4.12 13.73
CA ALA A 227 3.89 -5.52 14.10
C ALA A 227 2.55 -6.05 14.64
N GLY A 228 2.13 -7.23 14.17
CA GLY A 228 0.87 -7.87 14.57
C GLY A 228 -0.37 -7.30 13.88
N THR A 229 -0.21 -6.46 12.85
CA THR A 229 -1.35 -5.96 12.08
C THR A 229 -1.98 -7.07 11.23
N SER A 230 -3.31 -7.08 11.19
CA SER A 230 -4.09 -7.93 10.29
C SER A 230 -3.97 -7.54 8.82
N MET A 231 -3.43 -6.35 8.50
CA MET A 231 -3.21 -5.95 7.11
C MET A 231 -2.16 -6.89 6.47
N PRO A 232 -2.53 -7.62 5.40
CA PRO A 232 -1.60 -8.51 4.75
C PRO A 232 -0.61 -7.73 3.87
N ARG A 233 0.59 -8.30 3.67
CA ARG A 233 1.46 -7.91 2.55
C ARG A 233 0.68 -8.07 1.25
N VAL A 234 0.69 -7.04 0.40
CA VAL A 234 -0.11 -7.04 -0.83
C VAL A 234 0.57 -7.77 -1.98
N GLY A 235 1.91 -7.75 -2.03
CA GLY A 235 2.68 -8.51 -3.03
C GLY A 235 2.78 -7.88 -4.41
N LEU A 236 2.48 -6.59 -4.52
CA LEU A 236 2.58 -5.84 -5.78
C LEU A 236 4.02 -5.79 -6.27
N ASN A 237 4.19 -5.83 -7.59
CA ASN A 237 5.45 -5.41 -8.19
C ASN A 237 5.64 -3.89 -8.04
N GLU A 238 6.87 -3.41 -8.24
CA GLU A 238 7.23 -2.01 -8.00
C GLU A 238 6.36 -1.03 -8.81
N LYS A 239 6.14 -1.34 -10.09
CA LYS A 239 5.30 -0.52 -10.97
C LYS A 239 3.89 -0.41 -10.41
N ALA A 240 3.24 -1.54 -10.12
CA ALA A 240 1.87 -1.56 -9.62
C ALA A 240 1.74 -0.85 -8.26
N GLN A 241 2.71 -1.01 -7.36
CA GLN A 241 2.69 -0.29 -6.08
C GLN A 241 2.83 1.22 -6.27
N ASN A 242 3.71 1.66 -7.18
CA ASN A 242 3.84 3.08 -7.54
C ASN A 242 2.52 3.63 -8.10
N GLN A 243 1.80 2.85 -8.90
CA GLN A 243 0.46 3.23 -9.38
C GLN A 243 -0.55 3.38 -8.24
N VAL A 244 -0.57 2.45 -7.28
CA VAL A 244 -1.43 2.58 -6.07
C VAL A 244 -1.12 3.86 -5.32
N VAL A 245 0.17 4.15 -5.06
CA VAL A 245 0.59 5.36 -4.34
C VAL A 245 0.25 6.62 -5.15
N ALA A 246 0.45 6.61 -6.47
CA ALA A 246 0.09 7.71 -7.36
C ALA A 246 -1.42 7.99 -7.36
N TYR A 247 -2.25 6.95 -7.37
CA TYR A 247 -3.70 7.11 -7.26
C TYR A 247 -4.09 7.70 -5.89
N MET A 248 -3.51 7.20 -4.81
CA MET A 248 -3.74 7.74 -3.46
C MET A 248 -3.32 9.21 -3.37
N GLU A 249 -2.18 9.60 -3.97
CA GLU A 249 -1.72 10.99 -4.06
C GLU A 249 -2.69 11.85 -4.88
N LYS A 250 -3.10 11.38 -6.06
CA LYS A 250 -4.04 12.09 -6.92
C LYS A 250 -5.37 12.37 -6.21
N VAL A 251 -5.88 11.42 -5.43
CA VAL A 251 -7.15 11.60 -4.70
C VAL A 251 -6.95 12.41 -3.42
N GLY A 252 -5.93 12.07 -2.64
CA GLY A 252 -5.71 12.64 -1.31
C GLY A 252 -5.02 14.01 -1.33
N ASP A 253 -4.40 14.36 -2.44
CA ASP A 253 -3.63 15.57 -2.59
C ASP A 253 -3.86 16.26 -3.95
N ARG A 254 -5.14 16.42 -4.31
CA ARG A 254 -5.58 17.01 -5.59
C ARG A 254 -4.95 18.35 -5.95
N LYS A 255 -4.54 19.12 -4.94
CA LYS A 255 -4.00 20.47 -5.08
C LYS A 255 -2.53 20.53 -4.66
N LYS A 256 -1.79 19.42 -4.76
CA LYS A 256 -0.38 19.35 -4.37
C LYS A 256 0.45 20.46 -5.03
N ALA A 257 0.36 20.60 -6.35
CA ALA A 257 1.10 21.61 -7.10
C ALA A 257 0.76 23.04 -6.66
N GLU A 258 -0.52 23.35 -6.47
CA GLU A 258 -1.00 24.66 -5.99
C GLU A 258 -0.49 24.94 -4.57
N ARG A 259 -0.48 23.92 -3.70
CA ARG A 259 0.01 24.04 -2.32
C ARG A 259 1.51 24.28 -2.29
N GLU A 260 2.27 23.55 -3.09
CA GLU A 260 3.73 23.68 -3.17
C GLU A 260 4.12 25.07 -3.72
N ASP A 261 3.47 25.52 -4.79
CA ASP A 261 3.66 26.86 -5.35
C ASP A 261 3.29 27.97 -4.34
N LEU A 262 2.15 27.84 -3.65
CA LEU A 262 1.74 28.80 -2.62
C LEU A 262 2.71 28.85 -1.44
N GLY A 263 3.28 27.70 -1.05
CA GLY A 263 4.24 27.61 0.05
C GLY A 263 5.45 28.49 -0.18
N TYR A 264 6.06 28.43 -1.36
CA TYR A 264 7.21 29.28 -1.70
C TYR A 264 6.85 30.76 -1.75
N LYS A 265 5.69 31.10 -2.31
CA LYS A 265 5.19 32.49 -2.35
C LYS A 265 4.97 33.06 -0.94
N LEU A 266 4.37 32.27 -0.05
CA LEU A 266 4.14 32.67 1.34
C LEU A 266 5.46 32.87 2.09
N ILE A 267 6.42 31.96 1.94
CA ILE A 267 7.75 32.11 2.55
C ILE A 267 8.41 33.41 2.08
N GLY A 268 8.38 33.69 0.77
CA GLY A 268 8.91 34.94 0.22
C GLY A 268 8.23 36.19 0.78
N TYR A 269 6.89 36.19 0.87
CA TYR A 269 6.12 37.28 1.48
C TYR A 269 6.50 37.49 2.95
N MET A 270 6.61 36.42 3.73
CA MET A 270 6.96 36.49 5.16
C MET A 270 8.37 37.06 5.38
N VAL A 271 9.33 36.70 4.51
CA VAL A 271 10.69 37.28 4.54
C VAL A 271 10.65 38.78 4.24
N LEU A 272 9.95 39.19 3.16
CA LEU A 272 9.82 40.60 2.80
C LEU A 272 9.15 41.43 3.91
N PHE A 273 8.03 40.95 4.45
CA PHE A 273 7.30 41.65 5.51
C PHE A 273 8.16 41.78 6.77
N THR A 274 8.94 40.75 7.10
CA THR A 274 9.88 40.79 8.23
C THR A 274 10.96 41.85 8.04
N LEU A 275 11.51 41.99 6.83
CA LEU A 275 12.48 43.04 6.50
C LEU A 275 11.86 44.45 6.59
N LEU A 276 10.64 44.63 6.09
CA LEU A 276 9.93 45.92 6.18
C LEU A 276 9.59 46.28 7.63
N ALA A 277 9.09 45.33 8.42
CA ALA A 277 8.80 45.52 9.84
C ALA A 277 10.08 45.87 10.61
N TYR A 278 11.20 45.24 10.29
CA TYR A 278 12.51 45.58 10.86
C TYR A 278 12.94 47.00 10.49
N ALA A 279 12.86 47.38 9.22
CA ALA A 279 13.20 48.74 8.78
C ALA A 279 12.31 49.81 9.41
N TRP A 280 10.99 49.55 9.52
CA TRP A 280 10.05 50.45 10.17
C TRP A 280 10.37 50.62 11.65
N LYS A 281 10.68 49.52 12.34
CA LYS A 281 11.13 49.57 13.73
C LYS A 281 12.39 50.43 13.88
N VAL A 282 13.42 50.21 13.06
CA VAL A 282 14.66 51.01 13.10
C VAL A 282 14.36 52.49 12.92
N LYS A 283 13.43 52.83 12.02
CA LYS A 283 13.00 54.22 11.80
C LYS A 283 12.32 54.83 13.03
N ILE A 284 11.34 54.14 13.64
CA ILE A 284 10.59 54.68 14.79
C ILE A 284 11.46 54.80 16.04
N TRP A 285 12.31 53.81 16.30
CA TRP A 285 13.11 53.78 17.52
C TRP A 285 14.35 54.67 17.48
N ARG A 286 14.70 55.21 16.30
CA ARG A 286 15.77 56.22 16.12
C ARG A 286 15.53 57.53 16.85
N GLU A 287 14.27 57.86 17.16
CA GLU A 287 13.89 59.10 17.85
C GLU A 287 13.84 58.92 19.38
N VAL A 288 13.91 57.68 19.87
CA VAL A 288 13.77 57.34 21.29
C VAL A 288 15.07 56.79 21.88
N HIS A 289 15.94 56.19 21.06
CA HIS A 289 17.26 55.64 21.41
C HIS A 289 18.30 56.00 20.33
#